data_AF-A0A9D8BPC4-F1
#
_entry.id   AF-A0A9D8BPC4-F1
#
_cell.length_a   1.000
_cell.length_b   1.000
_cell.length_c   1.000
_cell.angle_alpha   90.00
_cell.angle_beta   90.00
_cell.angle_gamma   90.00
#
_symmetry.space_group_name_H-M   'P 1'
#
loop_
_entity.id
_entity.type
_entity.pdbx_description
1 polymer ?
#
loop_
_entity_poly.entity_id
_entity_poly.type
_entity_poly.pdbx_seq_one_letter_code
_entity_poly.pdbx_strand_id
1 'polypeptide(L)'
;MPEDLLLRMMDLQGYSFERGELLNGEFHVWARDDRRWVDCPRCHQLARRHDVREVTLTERPALGHKTVLRVWRPRFRCSACHALITAEVGVREEGFRLTRLLAGAVIEAAREAPVKFVAALCHLSWNTVT
;
A
#
# COMPACT_ATOMS: atom_id res chain seq x y z
N MET A 1 -17.70 3.51 -10.20
CA MET A 1 -17.59 3.32 -8.74
C MET A 1 -17.07 4.62 -8.15
N PRO A 2 -17.68 5.17 -7.08
CA PRO A 2 -17.15 6.38 -6.45
C PRO A 2 -15.70 6.14 -5.96
N GLU A 3 -14.80 7.09 -6.18
CA GLU A 3 -13.37 6.98 -5.82
C GLU A 3 -13.18 6.69 -4.32
N ASP A 4 -14.00 7.31 -3.48
CA ASP A 4 -14.03 7.09 -2.02
C ASP A 4 -14.35 5.64 -1.65
N LEU A 5 -15.16 4.94 -2.44
CA LEU A 5 -15.49 3.54 -2.19
C LEU A 5 -14.28 2.64 -2.46
N LEU A 6 -13.51 2.93 -3.52
CA LEU A 6 -12.29 2.19 -3.85
C LEU A 6 -11.27 2.27 -2.72
N LEU A 7 -11.00 3.49 -2.22
CA LEU A 7 -10.05 3.71 -1.14
C LEU A 7 -10.46 2.95 0.13
N ARG A 8 -11.75 2.99 0.49
CA ARG A 8 -12.27 2.25 1.65
C ARG A 8 -12.14 0.74 1.48
N MET A 9 -12.40 0.22 0.29
CA MET A 9 -12.26 -1.21 -0.01
C MET A 9 -10.81 -1.71 0.04
N MET A 10 -9.83 -0.81 -0.12
CA MET A 10 -8.39 -1.08 -0.09
C MET A 10 -7.72 -0.67 1.24
N ASP A 11 -8.51 -0.33 2.28
CA ASP A 11 -8.05 0.17 3.58
C ASP A 11 -7.18 1.46 3.51
N LEU A 12 -7.32 2.26 2.45
CA LEU A 12 -6.54 3.47 2.21
C LEU A 12 -7.10 4.71 2.94
N GLN A 13 -7.55 4.54 4.19
CA GLN A 13 -8.03 5.67 4.98
C GLN A 13 -6.91 6.68 5.22
N GLY A 14 -7.18 7.96 4.94
CA GLY A 14 -6.19 9.04 5.04
C GLY A 14 -5.28 9.21 3.82
N TYR A 15 -5.52 8.45 2.74
CA TYR A 15 -4.91 8.69 1.43
C TYR A 15 -5.92 9.34 0.49
N SER A 16 -5.41 10.08 -0.50
CA SER A 16 -6.17 10.62 -1.62
C SER A 16 -5.99 9.72 -2.84
N PHE A 17 -7.10 9.41 -3.51
CA PHE A 17 -7.06 8.72 -4.80
C PHE A 17 -6.53 9.69 -5.86
N GLU A 18 -5.60 9.22 -6.68
CA GLU A 18 -5.06 10.02 -7.79
C GLU A 18 -5.59 9.56 -9.14
N ARG A 19 -5.51 8.25 -9.41
CA ARG A 19 -6.04 7.63 -10.63
C ARG A 19 -6.04 6.11 -10.51
N GLY A 20 -6.76 5.46 -11.42
CA GLY A 20 -6.75 4.02 -11.61
C GLY A 20 -6.74 3.68 -13.10
N GLU A 21 -5.85 2.79 -13.53
CA GLU A 21 -5.63 2.49 -14.94
C GLU A 21 -5.37 1.00 -15.15
N LEU A 22 -5.81 0.46 -16.30
CA LEU A 22 -5.44 -0.89 -16.72
C LEU A 22 -4.17 -0.80 -17.59
N LEU A 23 -3.07 -1.36 -17.11
CA LEU A 23 -1.78 -1.37 -17.80
C LEU A 23 -1.27 -2.81 -17.93
N ASN A 24 -0.98 -3.25 -19.15
CA ASN A 24 -0.43 -4.59 -19.42
C ASN A 24 -1.24 -5.75 -18.78
N GLY A 25 -2.56 -5.60 -18.65
CA GLY A 25 -3.44 -6.60 -18.02
C GLY A 25 -3.48 -6.54 -16.49
N GLU A 26 -2.77 -5.61 -15.86
CA GLU A 26 -2.81 -5.32 -14.43
C GLU A 26 -3.63 -4.06 -14.16
N PHE A 27 -4.44 -4.07 -13.09
CA PHE A 27 -5.16 -2.87 -12.64
C PHE A 27 -4.31 -2.12 -11.63
N HIS A 28 -3.86 -0.92 -12.00
CA HIS A 28 -3.02 -0.07 -11.17
C HIS A 28 -3.87 0.99 -10.48
N VAL A 29 -3.66 1.18 -9.18
CA VAL A 29 -4.30 2.23 -8.37
C VAL A 29 -3.23 3.10 -7.78
N TRP A 30 -3.29 4.41 -8.03
CA TRP A 30 -2.38 5.39 -7.45
C TRP A 30 -3.08 6.10 -6.30
N ALA A 31 -2.42 6.10 -5.14
CA ALA A 31 -2.87 6.77 -3.94
C ALA A 31 -1.75 7.62 -3.35
N ARG A 32 -2.12 8.76 -2.77
CA ARG A 32 -1.17 9.73 -2.24
C ARG A 32 -1.47 10.03 -0.78
N ASP A 33 -0.41 10.07 0.03
CA ASP A 33 -0.47 10.66 1.35
C ASP A 33 -0.17 12.16 1.25
N ASP A 34 -1.20 12.98 1.53
CA ASP A 34 -1.16 14.43 1.40
C ASP A 34 -0.65 15.17 2.65
N ARG A 35 -0.20 14.44 3.67
CA ARG A 35 0.40 15.06 4.86
C ARG A 35 1.57 15.94 4.46
N ARG A 36 1.48 17.22 4.84
CA ARG A 36 2.52 18.24 4.60
C ARG A 36 3.52 18.33 5.76
N TRP A 37 3.10 17.90 6.94
CA TRP A 37 3.92 17.89 8.15
C TRP A 37 3.54 16.72 9.06
N VAL A 38 4.47 16.37 9.94
CA VAL A 38 4.30 15.40 11.03
C VAL A 38 5.10 15.87 12.25
N ASP A 39 4.78 15.35 13.42
CA ASP A 39 5.60 15.55 14.61
C ASP A 39 6.89 14.73 14.51
N CYS A 40 8.03 15.34 14.81
CA CYS A 40 9.30 14.63 14.82
C CYS A 40 9.34 13.65 16.02
N PRO A 41 9.54 12.33 15.80
CA PRO A 41 9.57 11.36 16.89
C PRO A 41 10.79 11.53 17.82
N ARG A 42 11.78 12.35 17.45
CA ARG A 42 13.00 12.59 18.22
C ARG A 42 12.92 13.80 19.14
N CYS A 43 12.33 14.89 18.67
CA CYS A 43 12.31 16.17 19.42
C CYS A 43 10.93 16.82 19.50
N HIS A 44 9.89 16.16 18.98
CA HIS A 44 8.50 16.62 18.97
C HIS A 44 8.25 17.96 18.27
N GLN A 45 9.25 18.48 17.54
CA GLN A 45 9.10 19.65 16.68
C GLN A 45 8.51 19.25 15.32
N LEU A 46 7.88 20.21 14.65
CA LEU A 46 7.27 20.00 13.34
C LEU A 46 8.32 19.61 12.29
N ALA A 47 8.13 18.48 11.63
CA ALA A 47 8.90 18.07 10.46
C ALA A 47 8.08 18.31 9.19
N ARG A 48 8.68 18.98 8.19
CA ARG A 48 8.01 19.31 6.93
C ARG A 48 8.35 18.30 5.86
N ARG A 49 7.40 18.03 4.96
CA ARG A 49 7.62 17.20 3.77
C ARG A 49 8.74 17.82 2.92
N HIS A 50 9.71 17.01 2.54
CA HIS A 50 10.86 17.44 1.72
C HIS A 50 11.09 16.58 0.48
N ASP A 51 10.60 15.34 0.48
CA ASP A 51 10.78 14.37 -0.58
C ASP A 51 9.59 13.40 -0.60
N VAL A 52 9.42 12.64 -1.69
CA VAL A 52 8.40 11.61 -1.85
C VAL A 52 8.98 10.42 -2.61
N ARG A 53 8.58 9.21 -2.22
CA ARG A 53 8.95 7.99 -2.94
C ARG A 53 7.71 7.17 -3.26
N GLU A 54 7.64 6.63 -4.46
CA GLU A 54 6.60 5.65 -4.78
C GLU A 54 6.94 4.29 -4.17
N VAL A 55 5.94 3.65 -3.57
CA VAL A 55 5.99 2.26 -3.10
C VAL A 55 4.94 1.47 -3.87
N THR A 56 5.36 0.35 -4.45
CA THR A 56 4.48 -0.58 -5.15
C THR A 56 4.15 -1.76 -4.26
N LEU A 57 2.86 -2.03 -4.08
CA LEU A 57 2.31 -3.13 -3.30
C LEU A 57 1.41 -3.99 -4.18
N THR A 58 1.43 -5.30 -3.94
CA THR A 58 0.44 -6.22 -4.52
C THR A 58 -0.83 -6.15 -3.67
N GLU A 59 -1.97 -6.00 -4.33
CA GLU A 59 -3.29 -5.94 -3.70
C GLU A 59 -4.16 -7.09 -4.21
N ARG A 60 -5.21 -7.41 -3.46
CA ARG A 60 -6.26 -8.33 -3.86
C ARG A 60 -6.75 -8.01 -5.28
N PRO A 61 -6.86 -9.04 -6.15
CA PRO A 61 -7.37 -8.86 -7.49
C PRO A 61 -8.72 -8.14 -7.51
N ALA A 62 -8.83 -7.14 -8.36
CA ALA A 62 -10.03 -6.35 -8.57
C ALA A 62 -10.35 -6.31 -10.06
N LEU A 63 -11.64 -6.29 -10.39
CA LEU A 63 -12.13 -6.26 -11.78
C LEU A 63 -11.61 -7.42 -12.64
N GLY A 64 -11.29 -8.57 -12.01
CA GLY A 64 -10.74 -9.75 -12.72
C GLY A 64 -9.26 -9.63 -13.08
N HIS A 65 -8.57 -8.59 -12.62
CA HIS A 65 -7.15 -8.35 -12.90
C HIS A 65 -6.31 -8.41 -11.63
N LYS A 66 -5.04 -8.82 -11.79
CA LYS A 66 -4.02 -8.57 -10.76
C LYS A 66 -4.01 -7.08 -10.45
N THR A 67 -4.09 -6.72 -9.17
CA THR A 67 -4.15 -5.33 -8.75
C THR A 67 -2.83 -4.90 -8.12
N VAL A 68 -2.34 -3.74 -8.56
CA VAL A 68 -1.09 -3.14 -8.10
C VAL A 68 -1.42 -1.79 -7.48
N LEU A 69 -1.14 -1.66 -6.19
CA LEU A 69 -1.31 -0.42 -5.47
C LEU A 69 0.01 0.36 -5.47
N ARG A 70 -0.02 1.60 -5.96
CA ARG A 70 1.11 2.53 -6.01
C ARG A 70 0.86 3.66 -5.05
N VAL A 71 1.58 3.65 -3.92
CA VAL A 71 1.42 4.63 -2.85
C VAL A 71 2.58 5.60 -2.86
N TRP A 72 2.30 6.89 -2.88
CA TRP A 72 3.32 7.92 -2.71
C TRP A 72 3.58 8.15 -1.23
N ARG A 73 4.76 7.70 -0.79
CA ARG A 73 5.27 7.73 0.59
C ARG A 73 6.05 9.03 0.84
N PRO A 74 5.50 9.99 1.60
CA PRO A 74 6.19 11.23 1.89
C PRO A 74 7.35 11.00 2.87
N ARG A 75 8.39 11.82 2.69
CA ARG A 75 9.54 11.91 3.60
C ARG A 75 9.57 13.30 4.19
N PHE A 76 9.76 13.37 5.50
CA PHE A 76 9.77 14.60 6.26
C PHE A 76 11.18 14.84 6.81
N ARG A 77 11.55 16.12 6.88
CA ARG A 77 12.80 16.56 7.50
C ARG A 77 12.46 17.52 8.64
N CYS A 78 12.93 17.19 9.83
CA CYS A 78 12.83 18.09 10.97
C CYS A 78 13.84 19.22 10.82
N SER A 79 13.43 20.48 10.94
CA SER A 79 14.35 21.62 10.91
C SER A 79 15.18 21.75 12.18
N ALA A 80 14.68 21.29 13.32
CA ALA A 80 15.33 21.44 14.63
C ALA A 80 16.43 20.39 14.89
N CYS A 81 16.17 19.11 14.63
CA CYS A 81 17.13 18.03 14.89
C CYS A 81 17.66 17.34 13.62
N HIS A 82 17.27 17.83 12.44
CA HIS A 82 17.64 17.30 11.12
C HIS A 82 17.29 15.83 10.86
N ALA A 83 16.48 15.20 11.72
CA ALA A 83 16.01 13.84 11.53
C ALA A 83 15.20 13.69 10.23
N LEU A 84 15.45 12.58 9.53
CA LEU A 84 14.69 12.15 8.38
C LEU A 84 13.63 11.15 8.82
N ILE A 85 12.37 11.44 8.51
CA ILE A 85 11.22 10.62 8.87
C ILE A 85 10.58 10.15 7.59
N THR A 86 10.31 8.85 7.47
CA THR A 86 9.72 8.28 6.27
C THR A 86 8.38 7.68 6.66
N ALA A 87 7.26 8.31 6.27
CA ALA A 87 5.92 7.90 6.69
C ALA A 87 5.67 6.43 6.37
N GLU A 88 5.14 5.65 7.29
CA GLU A 88 4.78 4.26 6.96
C GLU A 88 3.63 4.20 5.98
N VAL A 89 3.59 3.13 5.17
CA VAL A 89 2.44 2.85 4.32
C VAL A 89 1.51 1.97 5.14
N GLY A 90 0.46 2.57 5.70
CA GLY A 90 -0.36 1.91 6.72
C GLY A 90 -0.94 0.58 6.25
N VAL A 91 -1.33 0.47 4.98
CA VAL A 91 -1.94 -0.74 4.40
C VAL A 91 -0.96 -1.87 4.09
N ARG A 92 0.35 -1.66 4.22
CA ARG A 92 1.37 -2.66 3.87
C ARG A 92 1.52 -3.69 4.99
N GLU A 93 1.65 -4.96 4.62
CA GLU A 93 2.03 -6.04 5.54
C GLU A 93 3.51 -5.95 5.92
N GLU A 94 3.84 -6.16 7.20
CA GLU A 94 5.22 -5.97 7.68
C GLU A 94 6.17 -6.99 7.05
N GLY A 95 7.31 -6.52 6.52
CA GLY A 95 8.28 -7.39 5.84
C GLY A 95 7.92 -7.79 4.40
N PHE A 96 6.69 -7.53 3.95
CA PHE A 96 6.23 -7.92 2.61
C PHE A 96 5.88 -6.72 1.70
N ARG A 97 5.81 -6.99 0.39
CA ARG A 97 5.36 -6.02 -0.64
C ARG A 97 3.92 -6.32 -1.09
N LEU A 98 3.06 -6.60 -0.14
CA LEU A 98 1.62 -6.81 -0.32
C LEU A 98 0.84 -6.04 0.75
N THR A 99 -0.45 -5.86 0.51
CA THR A 99 -1.34 -5.20 1.48
C THR A 99 -1.83 -6.17 2.54
N ARG A 100 -2.15 -5.67 3.73
CA ARG A 100 -2.73 -6.44 4.85
C ARG A 100 -4.02 -7.15 4.44
N LEU A 101 -4.81 -6.53 3.55
CA LEU A 101 -6.02 -7.14 2.98
C LEU A 101 -5.71 -8.36 2.11
N LEU A 102 -4.70 -8.27 1.25
CA LEU A 102 -4.26 -9.43 0.47
C LEU A 102 -3.68 -10.53 1.37
N ALA A 103 -2.88 -10.16 2.38
CA ALA A 103 -2.33 -11.10 3.36
C ALA A 103 -3.45 -11.92 4.03
N GLY A 104 -4.47 -11.22 4.55
CA GLY A 104 -5.63 -11.86 5.17
C GLY A 104 -6.38 -12.77 4.20
N ALA A 105 -6.61 -12.33 2.96
CA ALA A 105 -7.30 -13.13 1.95
C ALA A 105 -6.53 -14.42 1.61
N VAL A 106 -5.19 -14.34 1.51
CA VAL A 106 -4.33 -15.50 1.27
C VAL A 106 -4.38 -16.48 2.44
N ILE A 107 -4.29 -15.99 3.68
CA ILE A 107 -4.33 -16.81 4.90
C ILE A 107 -5.66 -17.58 4.98
N GLU A 108 -6.78 -16.90 4.76
CA GLU A 108 -8.09 -17.55 4.81
C GLU A 108 -8.26 -18.58 3.69
N ALA A 109 -7.89 -18.24 2.44
CA ALA A 109 -7.99 -19.18 1.33
C ALA A 109 -7.08 -20.41 1.48
N ALA A 110 -5.89 -20.24 2.08
CA ALA A 110 -4.94 -21.33 2.32
C ALA A 110 -5.43 -22.35 3.35
N ARG A 111 -6.48 -22.04 4.14
CA ARG A 111 -7.13 -23.01 5.04
C ARG A 111 -7.98 -24.02 4.28
N GLU A 112 -8.51 -23.64 3.13
CA GLU A 112 -9.50 -24.41 2.38
C GLU A 112 -8.97 -24.96 1.06
N ALA A 113 -7.86 -24.42 0.55
CA ALA A 113 -7.32 -24.76 -0.75
C ALA A 113 -5.79 -24.94 -0.74
N PRO A 114 -5.23 -25.75 -1.67
CA PRO A 114 -3.78 -25.91 -1.79
C PRO A 114 -3.07 -24.59 -2.06
N VAL A 115 -1.89 -24.41 -1.45
CA VAL A 115 -1.02 -23.22 -1.61
C VAL A 115 -0.84 -22.79 -3.06
N LYS A 116 -0.63 -23.73 -3.99
CA LYS A 116 -0.47 -23.42 -5.43
C LYS A 116 -1.72 -22.83 -6.06
N PHE A 117 -2.91 -23.30 -5.65
CA PHE A 117 -4.18 -22.78 -6.12
C PHE A 117 -4.40 -21.35 -5.61
N VAL A 118 -4.15 -21.12 -4.31
CA VAL A 118 -4.25 -19.78 -3.71
C VAL A 118 -3.26 -18.81 -4.34
N ALA A 119 -2.01 -19.24 -4.56
CA ALA A 119 -1.02 -18.42 -5.25
C ALA A 119 -1.46 -18.02 -6.66
N ALA A 120 -2.03 -18.95 -7.43
CA ALA A 120 -2.56 -18.65 -8.76
C ALA A 120 -3.75 -17.67 -8.70
N LEU A 121 -4.70 -17.90 -7.79
CA LEU A 121 -5.88 -17.04 -7.60
C LEU A 121 -5.50 -15.60 -7.22
N CYS A 122 -4.48 -15.45 -6.37
CA CYS A 122 -4.00 -14.16 -5.89
C CYS A 122 -2.91 -13.54 -6.79
N HIS A 123 -2.55 -14.18 -7.90
CA HIS A 123 -1.44 -13.77 -8.77
C HIS A 123 -0.10 -13.58 -8.02
N LEU A 124 0.17 -14.46 -7.05
CA LEU A 124 1.39 -14.49 -6.25
C LEU A 124 2.30 -15.66 -6.67
N SER A 125 3.57 -15.56 -6.31
CA SER A 125 4.45 -16.73 -6.37
C SER A 125 4.11 -17.68 -5.22
N TRP A 126 4.23 -18.99 -5.44
CA TRP A 126 3.95 -19.97 -4.38
C TRP A 126 4.88 -19.80 -3.16
N ASN A 127 6.13 -19.37 -3.38
CA ASN A 127 7.10 -19.03 -2.31
C ASN A 127 6.66 -17.83 -1.44
N THR A 128 5.70 -17.03 -1.91
CA THR A 128 5.16 -15.89 -1.15
C THR A 128 4.05 -16.33 -0.20
N VAL A 129 3.45 -17.51 -0.43
CA VAL A 129 2.29 -18.02 0.31
C VAL A 129 2.69 -19.05 1.36
N THR A 130 3.83 -19.73 1.20
CA THR A 130 4.40 -20.71 2.14
C THR A 130 5.06 -20.06 3.34
#